data_AF-A0A1V5UHV2-F1
#
_entry.id   AF-A0A1V5UHV2-F1
#
_cell.length_a   1.000
_cell.length_b   1.000
_cell.length_c   1.000
_cell.angle_alpha   90.00
_cell.angle_beta   90.00
_cell.angle_gamma   90.00
#
_symmetry.space_group_name_H-M   'P 1'
#
loop_
_entity.id
_entity.type
_entity.pdbx_description
1 polymer ?
#
loop_
_entity_poly.entity_id
_entity_poly.type
_entity_poly.pdbx_seq_one_letter_code
_entity_poly.pdbx_strand_id
1 'polypeptide(L)'
;MIRVSEILENELHPLIHGALISRIIVSKKGDYFAAVSAYQKSSKVKVEEFDFESYTENYVTALNNITENTNWITYDEYKRTYNHCGFSFAGKEKAVFLIINDLNITKSSFFNRLYFKLFNNCPWFIEEEFNESKKHFIRGFCELRGSIDTTRPLIAMDYFYDNTFELGKSRLLNEYLMVPYYLININFRELQDQYVKGINRRNTQLRLQLNWYVKNIGLINEYKVKIVDNVYSHNGIEKKEFINYIDMTDVIPEGSELFLNRLNHFSNKIFGKNLEEKDVNRLRKELGFDDDKYLLHLAVPTYTRSKTIVELVRIYTDDECGACKFIYNLDDRTFIHRRTERPYFEIHHNISLNNTAELDHEDNLVKLCPACHTALKAGVGCEDYQKELIDRILSNNPNVLSFAEHYFDSTNRGQIIENIYLHLK
;
A
#
# COMPACT_ATOMS: atom_id res chain seq x y z
N MET A 1 14.17 -12.98 -18.63
CA MET A 1 14.11 -11.81 -17.72
C MET A 1 13.52 -10.66 -18.50
N ILE A 2 12.50 -10.03 -17.96
CA ILE A 2 11.83 -8.86 -18.57
C ILE A 2 12.59 -7.58 -18.20
N ARG A 3 12.49 -6.54 -19.02
CA ARG A 3 13.13 -5.23 -18.75
C ARG A 3 12.19 -4.28 -18.01
N VAL A 4 12.76 -3.30 -17.30
CA VAL A 4 11.97 -2.24 -16.65
C VAL A 4 11.22 -1.43 -17.69
N SER A 5 11.86 -1.05 -18.80
CA SER A 5 11.19 -0.36 -19.92
C SER A 5 9.95 -1.12 -20.41
N GLU A 6 10.10 -2.43 -20.67
CA GLU A 6 9.01 -3.30 -21.11
C GLU A 6 7.86 -3.38 -20.10
N ILE A 7 8.16 -3.46 -18.80
CA ILE A 7 7.14 -3.46 -17.73
C ILE A 7 6.35 -2.14 -17.71
N LEU A 8 7.04 -1.01 -17.92
CA LEU A 8 6.42 0.30 -17.83
C LEU A 8 5.59 0.64 -19.08
N GLU A 9 6.02 0.19 -20.26
CA GLU A 9 5.35 0.46 -21.53
C GLU A 9 4.21 -0.53 -21.84
N ASN A 10 4.44 -1.83 -21.65
CA ASN A 10 3.50 -2.86 -22.10
C ASN A 10 2.44 -3.21 -21.05
N GLU A 11 1.36 -3.85 -21.47
CA GLU A 11 0.38 -4.39 -20.53
C GLU A 11 1.03 -5.43 -19.60
N LEU A 12 0.79 -5.28 -18.29
CA LEU A 12 1.34 -6.14 -17.27
C LEU A 12 0.20 -6.90 -16.60
N HIS A 13 0.33 -8.23 -16.52
CA HIS A 13 -0.68 -9.03 -15.85
C HIS A 13 -0.88 -8.57 -14.38
N PRO A 14 -2.12 -8.38 -13.90
CA PRO A 14 -2.40 -7.80 -12.58
C PRO A 14 -1.70 -8.50 -11.42
N LEU A 15 -1.52 -9.83 -11.50
CA LEU A 15 -0.76 -10.60 -10.51
C LEU A 15 0.69 -10.11 -10.36
N ILE A 16 1.38 -9.82 -11.46
CA ILE A 16 2.77 -9.33 -11.42
C ILE A 16 2.79 -7.91 -10.86
N HIS A 17 1.82 -7.09 -11.25
CA HIS A 17 1.68 -5.73 -10.73
C HIS A 17 1.50 -5.73 -9.20
N GLY A 18 0.58 -6.56 -8.70
CA GLY A 18 0.36 -6.75 -7.27
C GLY A 18 1.61 -7.25 -6.55
N ALA A 19 2.35 -8.19 -7.15
CA ALA A 19 3.61 -8.69 -6.59
C ALA A 19 4.67 -7.59 -6.42
N LEU A 20 4.83 -6.73 -7.43
CA LEU A 20 5.78 -5.63 -7.42
C LEU A 20 5.38 -4.51 -6.45
N ILE A 21 4.11 -4.09 -6.45
CA ILE A 21 3.60 -3.08 -5.52
C ILE A 21 3.70 -3.58 -4.07
N SER A 22 3.53 -4.88 -3.84
CA SER A 22 3.71 -5.50 -2.53
C SER A 22 5.15 -5.40 -2.03
N ARG A 23 6.14 -5.80 -2.84
CA ARG A 23 7.57 -5.58 -2.56
C ARG A 23 8.44 -5.78 -3.79
N ILE A 24 9.22 -4.74 -4.09
CA ILE A 24 10.35 -4.80 -5.01
C ILE A 24 11.62 -5.12 -4.21
N ILE A 25 12.34 -6.17 -4.61
CA ILE A 25 13.67 -6.51 -4.10
C ILE A 25 14.71 -5.98 -5.08
N VAL A 26 15.78 -5.38 -4.58
CA VAL A 26 16.85 -4.78 -5.38
C VAL A 26 18.13 -5.62 -5.25
N SER A 27 18.84 -5.82 -6.34
CA SER A 27 20.16 -6.46 -6.31
C SER A 27 21.21 -5.56 -5.64
N LYS A 28 22.34 -6.13 -5.22
CA LYS A 28 23.42 -5.39 -4.54
C LYS A 28 23.94 -4.18 -5.34
N LYS A 29 23.92 -4.26 -6.67
CA LYS A 29 24.41 -3.20 -7.56
C LYS A 29 23.32 -2.28 -8.08
N GLY A 30 22.04 -2.62 -7.88
CA GLY A 30 20.92 -1.87 -8.46
C GLY A 30 20.58 -2.26 -9.91
N ASP A 31 21.37 -3.12 -10.54
CA ASP A 31 21.20 -3.53 -11.95
C ASP A 31 19.95 -4.40 -12.20
N TYR A 32 19.35 -4.94 -11.14
CA TYR A 32 18.22 -5.87 -11.23
C TYR A 32 17.19 -5.62 -10.13
N PHE A 33 15.93 -5.86 -10.48
CA PHE A 33 14.81 -5.94 -9.53
C PHE A 33 14.21 -7.35 -9.51
N ALA A 34 13.51 -7.69 -8.43
CA ALA A 34 12.78 -8.93 -8.35
C ALA A 34 11.50 -8.81 -7.53
N ALA A 35 10.49 -9.60 -7.91
CA ALA A 35 9.38 -9.98 -7.04
C ALA A 35 9.55 -11.45 -6.64
N VAL A 36 9.03 -11.85 -5.48
CA VAL A 36 9.18 -13.22 -4.97
C VAL A 36 7.89 -13.75 -4.38
N SER A 37 7.70 -15.06 -4.53
CA SER A 37 6.77 -15.83 -3.72
C SER A 37 7.55 -16.65 -2.69
N ALA A 38 7.07 -16.65 -1.45
CA ALA A 38 7.70 -17.31 -0.33
C ALA A 38 6.64 -18.06 0.50
N TYR A 39 6.94 -19.31 0.83
CA TYR A 39 6.15 -20.13 1.74
C TYR A 39 7.05 -21.22 2.34
N GLN A 40 6.71 -21.65 3.56
CA GLN A 40 7.52 -22.57 4.35
C GLN A 40 6.70 -23.78 4.77
N LYS A 41 7.37 -24.89 5.07
CA LYS A 41 6.72 -26.07 5.66
C LYS A 41 5.97 -25.69 6.93
N SER A 42 4.74 -26.15 7.03
CA SER A 42 3.88 -26.00 8.19
C SER A 42 3.80 -27.32 8.93
N SER A 43 3.83 -27.28 10.27
CA SER A 43 3.58 -28.46 11.10
C SER A 43 2.12 -28.95 11.04
N LYS A 44 1.25 -28.24 10.32
CA LYS A 44 -0.16 -28.58 10.14
C LYS A 44 -0.43 -29.46 8.92
N VAL A 45 0.57 -29.68 8.06
CA VAL A 45 0.47 -30.59 6.91
C VAL A 45 1.52 -31.66 7.10
N LYS A 46 1.09 -32.92 7.17
CA LYS A 46 2.03 -34.03 7.35
C LYS A 46 2.78 -34.32 6.06
N VAL A 47 3.96 -34.92 6.16
CA VAL A 47 4.82 -35.20 4.99
C VAL A 47 4.12 -36.16 4.01
N GLU A 48 3.30 -37.08 4.52
CA GLU A 48 2.57 -38.04 3.70
C GLU A 48 1.37 -37.42 2.98
N GLU A 49 0.91 -36.24 3.40
CA GLU A 49 -0.28 -35.58 2.84
C GLU A 49 0.06 -34.67 1.65
N PHE A 50 1.32 -34.23 1.52
CA PHE A 50 1.74 -33.31 0.48
C PHE A 50 3.26 -33.33 0.24
N ASP A 51 3.68 -33.56 -1.00
CA ASP A 51 5.09 -33.47 -1.38
C ASP A 51 5.53 -32.01 -1.55
N PHE A 52 5.93 -31.40 -0.43
CA PHE A 52 6.35 -30.00 -0.38
C PHE A 52 7.60 -29.70 -1.23
N GLU A 53 8.54 -30.64 -1.33
CA GLU A 53 9.81 -30.37 -1.99
C GLU A 53 9.62 -30.29 -3.50
N SER A 54 8.92 -31.27 -4.09
CA SER A 54 8.69 -31.33 -5.53
C SER A 54 7.62 -30.35 -6.01
N TYR A 55 6.72 -29.89 -5.13
CA TYR A 55 5.61 -29.00 -5.50
C TYR A 55 6.06 -27.64 -6.06
N THR A 56 7.26 -27.17 -5.72
CA THR A 56 7.72 -25.83 -6.12
C THR A 56 7.69 -25.64 -7.65
N GLU A 57 8.02 -26.69 -8.42
CA GLU A 57 7.99 -26.65 -9.89
C GLU A 57 6.56 -26.53 -10.43
N ASN A 58 5.61 -27.28 -9.87
CA ASN A 58 4.19 -27.19 -10.23
C ASN A 58 3.63 -25.79 -9.91
N TYR A 59 4.02 -25.22 -8.77
CA TYR A 59 3.60 -23.89 -8.37
C TYR A 59 4.14 -22.80 -9.31
N VAL A 60 5.43 -22.85 -9.67
CA VAL A 60 6.01 -21.92 -10.65
C VAL A 60 5.34 -22.08 -12.02
N THR A 61 5.05 -23.31 -12.43
CA THR A 61 4.28 -23.59 -13.66
C THR A 61 2.89 -22.96 -13.62
N ALA A 62 2.18 -23.03 -12.49
CA ALA A 62 0.89 -22.37 -12.33
C ALA A 62 1.00 -20.84 -12.43
N LEU A 63 2.01 -20.22 -11.79
CA LEU A 63 2.25 -18.77 -11.91
C LEU A 63 2.53 -18.34 -13.35
N ASN A 64 3.34 -19.10 -14.07
CA ASN A 64 3.66 -18.82 -15.46
C ASN A 64 2.45 -18.97 -16.40
N ASN A 65 1.60 -19.99 -16.19
CA ASN A 65 0.36 -20.13 -16.93
C ASN A 65 -0.62 -18.99 -16.64
N ILE A 66 -0.83 -18.63 -15.36
CA ILE A 66 -1.71 -17.51 -14.98
C ILE A 66 -1.25 -16.20 -15.60
N THR A 67 0.05 -15.95 -15.60
CA THR A 67 0.60 -14.68 -16.08
C THR A 67 0.92 -14.68 -17.57
N GLU A 68 0.59 -15.78 -18.27
CA GLU A 68 0.83 -15.98 -19.70
C GLU A 68 2.27 -15.67 -20.13
N ASN A 69 3.24 -15.95 -19.26
CA ASN A 69 4.67 -15.75 -19.52
C ASN A 69 5.51 -16.80 -18.80
N THR A 70 6.82 -16.80 -19.04
CA THR A 70 7.77 -17.77 -18.45
C THR A 70 8.80 -17.10 -17.54
N ASN A 71 8.46 -15.94 -16.96
CA ASN A 71 9.42 -15.14 -16.21
C ASN A 71 9.53 -15.52 -14.73
N TRP A 72 8.59 -16.30 -14.18
CA TRP A 72 8.76 -16.90 -12.86
C TRP A 72 9.67 -18.12 -12.96
N ILE A 73 10.70 -18.15 -12.13
CA ILE A 73 11.63 -19.28 -12.00
C ILE A 73 11.65 -19.79 -10.56
N THR A 74 12.08 -21.03 -10.36
CA THR A 74 12.28 -21.55 -9.00
C THR A 74 13.48 -20.87 -8.33
N TYR A 75 13.49 -20.82 -7.00
CA TYR A 75 14.66 -20.32 -6.28
C TYR A 75 15.92 -21.20 -6.51
N ASP A 76 15.75 -22.49 -6.77
CA ASP A 76 16.86 -23.38 -7.12
C ASP A 76 17.44 -23.07 -8.51
N GLU A 77 16.59 -22.76 -9.49
CA GLU A 77 17.02 -22.27 -10.79
C GLU A 77 17.74 -20.92 -10.67
N TYR A 78 17.23 -20.00 -9.84
CA TYR A 78 17.92 -18.74 -9.54
C TYR A 78 19.36 -18.99 -9.06
N LYS A 79 19.56 -19.86 -8.07
CA LYS A 79 20.89 -20.17 -7.52
C LYS A 79 21.83 -20.78 -8.57
N ARG A 80 21.31 -21.61 -9.47
CA ARG A 80 22.11 -22.32 -10.49
C ARG A 80 22.48 -21.42 -11.67
N THR A 81 21.55 -20.60 -12.14
CA THR A 81 21.67 -19.91 -13.44
C THR A 81 21.78 -18.40 -13.30
N TYR A 82 21.15 -17.81 -12.28
CA TYR A 82 20.98 -16.35 -12.14
C TYR A 82 21.64 -15.76 -10.88
N ASN A 83 22.48 -16.52 -10.18
CA ASN A 83 23.19 -16.06 -8.98
C ASN A 83 24.06 -14.81 -9.27
N HIS A 84 24.51 -14.64 -10.51
CA HIS A 84 25.25 -13.45 -10.96
C HIS A 84 24.45 -12.15 -10.81
N CYS A 85 23.11 -12.20 -10.76
CA CYS A 85 22.27 -11.03 -10.50
C CYS A 85 22.46 -10.45 -9.08
N GLY A 86 23.03 -11.22 -8.13
CA GLY A 86 23.48 -10.67 -6.85
C GLY A 86 22.38 -10.22 -5.88
N PHE A 87 21.25 -10.93 -5.82
CA PHE A 87 20.21 -10.69 -4.81
C PHE A 87 20.61 -11.32 -3.46
N SER A 88 20.14 -10.71 -2.37
CA SER A 88 20.35 -11.24 -1.01
C SER A 88 19.02 -11.79 -0.46
N PHE A 89 18.66 -12.98 -0.93
CA PHE A 89 17.44 -13.68 -0.51
C PHE A 89 17.60 -14.35 0.85
N ALA A 90 16.49 -14.51 1.58
CA ALA A 90 16.50 -15.08 2.93
C ALA A 90 16.48 -16.63 2.95
N GLY A 91 16.36 -17.26 1.77
CA GLY A 91 16.28 -18.71 1.61
C GLY A 91 14.88 -19.28 1.86
N LYS A 92 13.86 -18.41 1.94
CA LYS A 92 12.44 -18.79 2.09
C LYS A 92 11.66 -18.67 0.78
N GLU A 93 12.28 -18.05 -0.20
CA GLU A 93 11.77 -17.83 -1.54
C GLU A 93 11.63 -19.17 -2.26
N LYS A 94 10.53 -19.31 -3.00
CA LYS A 94 10.19 -20.51 -3.77
C LYS A 94 10.08 -20.20 -5.25
N ALA A 95 9.47 -19.06 -5.58
CA ALA A 95 9.44 -18.52 -6.93
C ALA A 95 10.05 -17.11 -6.95
N VAL A 96 10.79 -16.81 -8.02
CA VAL A 96 11.47 -15.52 -8.24
C VAL A 96 11.09 -15.01 -9.62
N PHE A 97 10.67 -13.76 -9.71
CA PHE A 97 10.42 -13.05 -10.97
C PHE A 97 11.52 -12.01 -11.15
N LEU A 98 12.39 -12.21 -12.16
CA LEU A 98 13.59 -11.41 -12.36
C LEU A 98 13.38 -10.31 -13.42
N ILE A 99 13.84 -9.10 -13.08
CA ILE A 99 13.69 -7.89 -13.90
C ILE A 99 15.05 -7.23 -14.09
N ILE A 100 15.37 -6.85 -15.33
CA ILE A 100 16.59 -6.10 -15.68
C ILE A 100 16.30 -4.61 -15.53
N ASN A 101 17.11 -3.88 -14.74
CA ASN A 101 17.02 -2.44 -14.62
C ASN A 101 17.76 -1.73 -15.76
N ASP A 102 17.23 -1.88 -16.98
CA ASP A 102 17.82 -1.31 -18.19
C ASP A 102 17.75 0.23 -18.25
N LEU A 103 16.87 0.83 -17.46
CA LEU A 103 16.75 2.29 -17.33
C LEU A 103 17.68 2.89 -16.27
N ASN A 104 18.41 2.06 -15.51
CA ASN A 104 19.27 2.49 -14.40
C ASN A 104 18.54 3.42 -13.40
N ILE A 105 17.28 3.11 -13.10
CA ILE A 105 16.46 3.89 -12.17
C ILE A 105 16.52 3.33 -10.75
N THR A 106 16.20 4.16 -9.76
CA THR A 106 16.13 3.72 -8.36
C THR A 106 14.89 2.86 -8.11
N LYS A 107 14.88 2.11 -6.99
CA LYS A 107 13.70 1.36 -6.54
C LYS A 107 12.47 2.26 -6.41
N SER A 108 12.64 3.45 -5.81
CA SER A 108 11.56 4.41 -5.60
C SER A 108 11.01 4.93 -6.93
N SER A 109 11.89 5.29 -7.88
CA SER A 109 11.46 5.70 -9.23
C SER A 109 10.70 4.57 -9.93
N PHE A 110 11.20 3.32 -9.83
CA PHE A 110 10.49 2.18 -10.41
C PHE A 110 9.11 1.94 -9.76
N PHE A 111 9.02 2.00 -8.44
CA PHE A 111 7.75 1.88 -7.71
C PHE A 111 6.76 2.97 -8.14
N ASN A 112 7.18 4.23 -8.21
CA ASN A 112 6.32 5.34 -8.58
C ASN A 112 5.78 5.19 -10.00
N ARG A 113 6.64 4.81 -10.95
CA ARG A 113 6.20 4.58 -12.34
C ARG A 113 5.26 3.38 -12.46
N LEU A 114 5.45 2.33 -11.66
CA LEU A 114 4.50 1.21 -11.55
C LEU A 114 3.17 1.67 -10.95
N TYR A 115 3.20 2.51 -9.93
CA TYR A 115 2.02 3.08 -9.31
C TYR A 115 1.26 3.96 -10.30
N PHE A 116 1.94 4.87 -11.00
CA PHE A 116 1.39 5.68 -12.11
C PHE A 116 0.70 4.80 -13.15
N LYS A 117 1.37 3.74 -13.60
CA LYS A 117 0.82 2.80 -14.59
C LYS A 117 -0.49 2.17 -14.11
N LEU A 118 -0.60 1.84 -12.82
CA LEU A 118 -1.79 1.21 -12.25
C LEU A 118 -3.04 2.10 -12.38
N PHE A 119 -2.90 3.41 -12.22
CA PHE A 119 -4.03 4.33 -12.28
C PHE A 119 -4.34 4.82 -13.69
N ASN A 120 -3.31 4.99 -14.53
CA ASN A 120 -3.46 5.64 -15.82
C ASN A 120 -3.50 4.66 -17.00
N ASN A 121 -2.96 3.45 -16.84
CA ASN A 121 -2.80 2.48 -17.93
C ASN A 121 -3.48 1.14 -17.66
N CYS A 122 -4.18 0.99 -16.53
CA CYS A 122 -4.90 -0.24 -16.17
C CYS A 122 -6.39 0.04 -15.92
N PRO A 123 -7.24 0.01 -16.97
CA PRO A 123 -8.67 0.33 -16.85
C PRO A 123 -9.40 -0.52 -15.78
N TRP A 124 -9.05 -1.81 -15.69
CA TRP A 124 -9.62 -2.76 -14.73
C TRP A 124 -9.45 -2.35 -13.26
N PHE A 125 -8.50 -1.45 -12.95
CA PHE A 125 -8.20 -1.01 -11.60
C PHE A 125 -9.21 0.03 -11.10
N ILE A 126 -9.64 0.94 -11.98
CA ILE A 126 -10.55 2.05 -11.66
C ILE A 126 -12.02 1.68 -11.83
N GLU A 127 -12.33 0.55 -12.47
CA GLU A 127 -13.70 0.03 -12.59
C GLU A 127 -14.36 -0.12 -11.22
N GLU A 128 -15.67 0.14 -11.11
CA GLU A 128 -16.39 -0.06 -9.85
C GLU A 128 -16.78 -1.52 -9.59
N GLU A 129 -16.46 -2.44 -10.50
CA GLU A 129 -16.76 -3.86 -10.37
C GLU A 129 -15.61 -4.62 -9.69
N PHE A 130 -15.96 -5.69 -8.96
CA PHE A 130 -15.00 -6.61 -8.38
C PHE A 130 -14.63 -7.74 -9.37
N ASN A 131 -13.85 -7.38 -10.38
CA ASN A 131 -13.46 -8.25 -11.50
C ASN A 131 -12.29 -9.20 -11.18
N GLU A 132 -12.00 -10.15 -12.07
CA GLU A 132 -10.88 -11.11 -11.90
C GLU A 132 -9.51 -10.44 -11.91
N SER A 133 -9.31 -9.35 -12.65
CA SER A 133 -8.03 -8.61 -12.67
C SER A 133 -7.69 -8.07 -11.27
N LYS A 134 -8.66 -7.50 -10.56
CA LYS A 134 -8.50 -7.07 -9.16
C LYS A 134 -8.18 -8.25 -8.26
N LYS A 135 -8.83 -9.40 -8.44
CA LYS A 135 -8.51 -10.61 -7.67
C LYS A 135 -7.09 -11.08 -7.94
N HIS A 136 -6.63 -11.10 -9.19
CA HIS A 136 -5.24 -11.42 -9.53
C HIS A 136 -4.25 -10.44 -8.91
N PHE A 137 -4.54 -9.13 -8.93
CA PHE A 137 -3.74 -8.14 -8.22
C PHE A 137 -3.66 -8.46 -6.73
N ILE A 138 -4.79 -8.73 -6.08
CA ILE A 138 -4.85 -9.09 -4.65
C ILE A 138 -4.04 -10.37 -4.38
N ARG A 139 -4.10 -11.39 -5.24
CA ARG A 139 -3.26 -12.62 -5.11
C ARG A 139 -1.76 -12.27 -5.19
N GLY A 140 -1.36 -11.46 -6.16
CA GLY A 140 0.00 -10.95 -6.27
C GLY A 140 0.44 -10.17 -5.02
N PHE A 141 -0.45 -9.30 -4.54
CA PHE A 141 -0.17 -8.37 -3.45
C PHE A 141 -0.11 -9.06 -2.09
N CYS A 142 -1.07 -9.94 -1.80
CA CYS A 142 -1.26 -10.60 -0.52
C CYS A 142 -0.69 -12.02 -0.47
N GLU A 143 -1.05 -12.89 -1.41
CA GLU A 143 -0.79 -14.32 -1.28
C GLU A 143 0.66 -14.67 -1.46
N LEU A 144 1.36 -14.13 -2.47
CA LEU A 144 2.72 -14.60 -2.81
C LEU A 144 3.67 -14.58 -1.61
N ARG A 145 3.50 -13.62 -0.69
CA ARG A 145 4.33 -13.48 0.52
C ARG A 145 3.54 -13.66 1.82
N GLY A 146 2.23 -13.85 1.72
CA GLY A 146 1.34 -14.05 2.85
C GLY A 146 1.39 -15.48 3.38
N SER A 147 1.36 -15.63 4.70
CA SER A 147 1.18 -16.89 5.39
C SER A 147 -0.25 -17.04 5.90
N ILE A 148 -0.76 -18.27 5.91
CA ILE A 148 -1.99 -18.62 6.60
C ILE A 148 -1.69 -18.64 8.10
N ASP A 149 -2.33 -17.75 8.87
CA ASP A 149 -2.32 -17.84 10.33
C ASP A 149 -3.11 -19.10 10.71
N THR A 150 -2.54 -19.96 11.56
CA THR A 150 -3.15 -21.25 11.94
C THR A 150 -3.89 -21.17 13.27
N THR A 151 -3.97 -19.99 13.87
CA THR A 151 -4.65 -19.72 15.15
C THR A 151 -5.86 -18.82 14.97
N ARG A 152 -5.82 -17.93 13.98
CA ARG A 152 -6.91 -17.03 13.61
C ARG A 152 -7.11 -17.12 12.11
N PRO A 153 -8.35 -17.07 11.60
CA PRO A 153 -8.62 -17.16 10.16
C PRO A 153 -8.18 -15.87 9.45
N LEU A 154 -6.87 -15.69 9.30
CA LEU A 154 -6.24 -14.53 8.69
C LEU A 154 -5.18 -14.98 7.69
N ILE A 155 -5.09 -14.30 6.56
CA ILE A 155 -3.87 -14.29 5.74
C ILE A 155 -3.04 -13.08 6.16
N ALA A 156 -1.80 -13.31 6.56
CA ALA A 156 -0.92 -12.29 7.11
C ALA A 156 0.37 -12.19 6.31
N MET A 157 0.80 -10.97 6.00
CA MET A 157 2.06 -10.71 5.33
C MET A 157 2.82 -9.58 6.01
N ASP A 158 4.14 -9.62 5.92
CA ASP A 158 4.99 -8.50 6.29
C ASP A 158 4.75 -7.33 5.32
N TYR A 159 4.47 -6.16 5.89
CA TYR A 159 4.15 -4.95 5.15
C TYR A 159 5.41 -4.10 4.99
N PHE A 160 5.88 -3.96 3.74
CA PHE A 160 7.11 -3.25 3.40
C PHE A 160 6.77 -1.91 2.76
N TYR A 161 7.46 -0.87 3.20
CA TYR A 161 7.35 0.50 2.69
C TYR A 161 8.68 1.21 2.94
N ASP A 162 9.11 2.05 2.00
CA ASP A 162 10.35 2.82 2.13
C ASP A 162 10.08 4.27 2.55
N ASN A 163 8.88 4.79 2.28
CA ASN A 163 8.44 6.17 2.55
C ASN A 163 6.94 6.20 2.93
N THR A 164 6.42 7.39 3.29
CA THR A 164 5.00 7.60 3.63
C THR A 164 4.06 7.26 2.48
N PHE A 165 4.48 7.53 1.25
CA PHE A 165 3.71 7.19 0.05
C PHE A 165 3.49 5.68 -0.08
N GLU A 166 4.55 4.88 0.04
CA GLU A 166 4.45 3.42 0.04
C GLU A 166 3.68 2.87 1.25
N LEU A 167 3.70 3.56 2.39
CA LEU A 167 2.93 3.17 3.57
C LEU A 167 1.42 3.20 3.29
N GLY A 168 0.94 4.12 2.44
CA GLY A 168 -0.45 4.27 2.04
C GLY A 168 -0.98 3.15 1.13
N LYS A 169 -0.13 2.34 0.49
CA LYS A 169 -0.57 1.39 -0.55
C LYS A 169 -1.53 0.29 -0.09
N SER A 170 -1.65 0.02 1.21
CA SER A 170 -2.68 -0.87 1.76
C SER A 170 -4.10 -0.32 1.57
N ARG A 171 -4.25 1.00 1.38
CA ARG A 171 -5.54 1.65 1.05
C ARG A 171 -6.07 1.23 -0.31
N LEU A 172 -5.18 0.88 -1.25
CA LEU A 172 -5.57 0.34 -2.56
C LEU A 172 -6.54 -0.82 -2.43
N LEU A 173 -6.34 -1.68 -1.43
CA LEU A 173 -7.21 -2.82 -1.14
C LEU A 173 -8.65 -2.37 -0.93
N ASN A 174 -8.86 -1.32 -0.12
CA ASN A 174 -10.20 -0.86 0.21
C ASN A 174 -10.80 0.08 -0.83
N GLU A 175 -10.01 1.02 -1.33
CA GLU A 175 -10.50 2.14 -2.13
C GLU A 175 -10.72 1.77 -3.59
N TYR A 176 -9.84 0.93 -4.16
CA TYR A 176 -9.87 0.59 -5.59
C TYR A 176 -10.15 -0.89 -5.82
N LEU A 177 -9.62 -1.78 -4.96
CA LEU A 177 -9.75 -3.22 -5.11
C LEU A 177 -10.97 -3.81 -4.40
N MET A 178 -11.84 -2.95 -3.85
CA MET A 178 -13.14 -3.30 -3.27
C MET A 178 -13.10 -4.29 -2.10
N VAL A 179 -11.96 -4.45 -1.43
CA VAL A 179 -11.86 -5.23 -0.20
C VAL A 179 -12.54 -4.43 0.93
N PRO A 180 -13.57 -4.97 1.59
CA PRO A 180 -14.18 -4.26 2.72
C PRO A 180 -13.16 -3.93 3.82
N TYR A 181 -13.12 -2.66 4.26
CA TYR A 181 -12.12 -2.17 5.21
C TYR A 181 -12.07 -2.97 6.52
N TYR A 182 -13.22 -3.47 7.00
CA TYR A 182 -13.33 -4.25 8.24
C TYR A 182 -12.67 -5.64 8.15
N LEU A 183 -12.31 -6.08 6.95
CA LEU A 183 -11.56 -7.31 6.73
C LEU A 183 -10.05 -7.09 6.83
N ILE A 184 -9.60 -5.84 6.76
CA ILE A 184 -8.19 -5.46 6.68
C ILE A 184 -7.73 -5.01 8.07
N ASN A 185 -6.56 -5.46 8.49
CA ASN A 185 -5.96 -5.09 9.75
C ASN A 185 -4.46 -4.87 9.59
N ILE A 186 -3.96 -3.73 10.04
CA ILE A 186 -2.53 -3.48 10.17
C ILE A 186 -2.13 -3.71 11.63
N ASN A 187 -1.17 -4.61 11.81
CA ASN A 187 -0.59 -4.92 13.11
C ASN A 187 0.82 -4.38 13.19
N PHE A 188 0.98 -3.23 13.84
CA PHE A 188 2.26 -2.56 14.09
C PHE A 188 3.08 -3.39 15.09
N ARG A 189 4.12 -4.06 14.60
CA ARG A 189 4.98 -4.89 15.44
C ARG A 189 5.97 -4.05 16.24
N GLU A 190 6.23 -2.83 15.77
CA GLU A 190 7.06 -1.79 16.37
C GLU A 190 6.52 -1.34 17.73
N LEU A 191 5.20 -1.46 17.94
CA LEU A 191 4.53 -1.14 19.20
C LEU A 191 4.42 -2.33 20.17
N GLN A 192 4.93 -3.52 19.81
CA GLN A 192 4.85 -4.70 20.67
C GLN A 192 6.04 -4.75 21.64
N ASP A 193 5.79 -5.22 22.86
CA ASP A 193 6.81 -5.36 23.92
C ASP A 193 8.11 -6.03 23.45
N GLN A 194 8.01 -7.03 22.57
CA GLN A 194 9.18 -7.75 22.04
C GLN A 194 10.06 -6.86 21.16
N TYR A 195 9.47 -5.90 20.45
CA TYR A 195 10.18 -4.92 19.64
C TYR A 195 10.81 -3.85 20.52
N VAL A 196 10.04 -3.29 21.47
CA VAL A 196 10.49 -2.26 22.42
C VAL A 196 11.65 -2.76 23.27
N LYS A 197 11.57 -4.00 23.75
CA LYS A 197 12.61 -4.64 24.58
C LYS A 197 13.78 -5.20 23.76
N GLY A 198 13.81 -4.99 22.44
CA GLY A 198 14.89 -5.45 21.56
C GLY A 198 15.01 -6.96 21.39
N ILE A 199 14.01 -7.74 21.84
CA ILE A 199 14.02 -9.21 21.82
C ILE A 199 13.79 -9.72 20.39
N ASN A 200 12.92 -9.08 19.62
CA ASN A 200 12.67 -9.44 18.22
C ASN A 200 12.18 -8.24 17.41
N ARG A 201 12.97 -7.78 16.43
CA ARG A 201 12.58 -6.74 15.48
C ARG A 201 11.86 -7.36 14.30
N ARG A 202 10.53 -7.36 14.35
CA ARG A 202 9.66 -7.85 13.27
C ARG A 202 9.02 -6.67 12.55
N ASN A 203 8.78 -6.83 11.24
CA ASN A 203 8.09 -5.83 10.44
C ASN A 203 6.61 -5.71 10.84
N THR A 204 6.02 -4.53 10.68
CA THR A 204 4.56 -4.33 10.60
C THR A 204 3.94 -5.42 9.71
N GLN A 205 2.76 -5.94 10.10
CA GLN A 205 2.04 -6.94 9.30
C GLN A 205 0.72 -6.39 8.78
N LEU A 206 0.46 -6.59 7.48
CA LEU A 206 -0.87 -6.43 6.89
C LEU A 206 -1.60 -7.77 6.94
N ARG A 207 -2.86 -7.76 7.36
CA ARG A 207 -3.67 -8.97 7.57
C ARG A 207 -5.03 -8.79 6.94
N LEU A 208 -5.51 -9.82 6.25
CA LEU A 208 -6.86 -9.90 5.72
C LEU A 208 -7.59 -11.10 6.33
N GLN A 209 -8.91 -11.02 6.49
CA GLN A 209 -9.70 -12.17 6.89
C GLN A 209 -9.64 -13.29 5.84
N LEU A 210 -9.25 -14.47 6.30
CA LEU A 210 -9.03 -15.63 5.46
C LEU A 210 -10.33 -16.11 4.83
N ASN A 211 -11.43 -16.19 5.59
CA ASN A 211 -12.72 -16.72 5.13
C ASN A 211 -13.19 -15.99 3.87
N TRP A 212 -13.21 -14.65 3.93
CA TRP A 212 -13.57 -13.83 2.78
C TRP A 212 -12.55 -13.97 1.65
N TYR A 213 -11.26 -13.99 1.97
CA TYR A 213 -10.19 -14.10 0.97
C TYR A 213 -10.31 -15.39 0.15
N VAL A 214 -10.40 -16.56 0.78
CA VAL A 214 -10.42 -17.84 0.07
C VAL A 214 -11.73 -18.08 -0.68
N LYS A 215 -12.83 -17.47 -0.24
CA LYS A 215 -14.13 -17.54 -0.89
C LYS A 215 -14.25 -16.63 -2.11
N ASN A 216 -13.73 -15.40 -2.02
CA ASN A 216 -13.93 -14.36 -3.04
C ASN A 216 -12.71 -14.15 -3.96
N ILE A 217 -11.50 -14.41 -3.45
CA ILE A 217 -10.22 -14.33 -4.19
C ILE A 217 -9.71 -15.73 -4.55
N GLY A 218 -9.78 -16.68 -3.63
CA GLY A 218 -9.14 -17.99 -3.79
C GLY A 218 -7.61 -17.94 -3.71
N LEU A 219 -6.99 -19.13 -3.67
CA LEU A 219 -5.55 -19.34 -3.50
C LEU A 219 -4.95 -20.04 -4.73
N ILE A 220 -3.78 -19.56 -5.16
CA ILE A 220 -2.99 -20.22 -6.21
C ILE A 220 -2.21 -21.39 -5.62
N ASN A 221 -1.65 -21.20 -4.43
CA ASN A 221 -0.76 -22.15 -3.78
C ASN A 221 -1.53 -23.28 -3.10
N GLU A 222 -1.49 -24.47 -3.69
CA GLU A 222 -2.15 -25.68 -3.19
C GLU A 222 -1.63 -26.14 -1.83
N TYR A 223 -0.37 -25.86 -1.50
CA TYR A 223 0.14 -26.13 -0.16
C TYR A 223 -0.54 -25.24 0.90
N LYS A 224 -0.83 -23.98 0.56
CA LYS A 224 -1.62 -23.09 1.44
C LYS A 224 -3.06 -23.55 1.55
N VAL A 225 -3.66 -24.01 0.45
CA VAL A 225 -5.00 -24.64 0.46
C VAL A 225 -5.01 -25.82 1.42
N LYS A 226 -3.97 -26.67 1.40
CA LYS A 226 -3.87 -27.82 2.31
C LYS A 226 -3.74 -27.41 3.78
N ILE A 227 -3.06 -26.30 4.07
CA ILE A 227 -3.03 -25.73 5.42
C ILE A 227 -4.45 -25.30 5.85
N VAL A 228 -5.22 -24.65 4.97
CA VAL A 228 -6.60 -24.23 5.30
C VAL A 228 -7.48 -25.45 5.57
N ASP A 229 -7.46 -26.44 4.67
CA ASP A 229 -8.19 -27.72 4.76
C ASP A 229 -7.92 -28.45 6.09
N ASN A 230 -6.66 -28.49 6.51
CA ASN A 230 -6.28 -29.19 7.75
C ASN A 230 -6.58 -28.40 9.04
N VAL A 231 -6.74 -27.08 8.98
CA VAL A 231 -6.83 -26.21 10.17
C VAL A 231 -8.23 -25.67 10.41
N TYR A 232 -8.98 -25.36 9.34
CA TYR A 232 -10.24 -24.66 9.42
C TYR A 232 -11.38 -25.48 8.81
N SER A 233 -12.56 -25.40 9.41
CA SER A 233 -13.77 -25.98 8.84
C SER A 233 -14.22 -25.19 7.61
N HIS A 234 -14.61 -25.91 6.56
CA HIS A 234 -15.16 -25.37 5.32
C HIS A 234 -16.19 -26.33 4.73
N ASN A 235 -17.03 -25.83 3.83
CA ASN A 235 -18.10 -26.63 3.19
C ASN A 235 -17.63 -27.30 1.90
N GLY A 236 -16.54 -26.84 1.31
CA GLY A 236 -15.99 -27.42 0.08
C GLY A 236 -14.83 -26.61 -0.49
N ILE A 237 -14.10 -27.24 -1.41
CA ILE A 237 -13.01 -26.62 -2.17
C ILE A 237 -13.33 -26.81 -3.65
N GLU A 238 -13.39 -25.71 -4.39
CA GLU A 238 -13.61 -25.69 -5.84
C GLU A 238 -12.35 -25.16 -6.53
N LYS A 239 -11.79 -25.93 -7.46
CA LYS A 239 -10.67 -25.48 -8.28
C LYS A 239 -11.17 -25.00 -9.64
N LYS A 240 -10.95 -23.73 -9.95
CA LYS A 240 -11.18 -23.13 -11.27
C LYS A 240 -9.81 -22.81 -11.87
N GLU A 241 -9.45 -23.54 -12.92
CA GLU A 241 -8.12 -23.46 -13.54
C GLU A 241 -7.00 -23.68 -12.51
N PHE A 242 -6.23 -22.63 -12.20
CA PHE A 242 -5.12 -22.64 -11.22
C PHE A 242 -5.49 -22.02 -9.86
N ILE A 243 -6.76 -21.62 -9.68
CA ILE A 243 -7.23 -20.94 -8.47
C ILE A 243 -8.14 -21.87 -7.67
N ASN A 244 -7.86 -22.01 -6.38
CA ASN A 244 -8.62 -22.82 -5.44
C ASN A 244 -9.48 -21.90 -4.56
N TYR A 245 -10.79 -21.98 -4.75
CA TYR A 245 -11.78 -21.29 -3.92
C TYR A 245 -12.24 -22.23 -2.80
N ILE A 246 -12.36 -21.70 -1.59
CA ILE A 246 -12.77 -22.47 -0.41
C ILE A 246 -14.01 -21.81 0.17
N ASP A 247 -15.10 -22.57 0.29
CA ASP A 247 -16.33 -22.05 0.90
C ASP A 247 -16.21 -22.12 2.43
N MET A 248 -15.80 -21.00 3.01
CA MET A 248 -15.74 -20.79 4.45
C MET A 248 -16.87 -19.85 4.90
N THR A 249 -17.42 -20.12 6.08
CA THR A 249 -18.44 -19.25 6.67
C THR A 249 -17.86 -17.88 6.97
N ASP A 250 -18.49 -16.82 6.44
CA ASP A 250 -18.07 -15.45 6.68
C ASP A 250 -18.27 -15.10 8.16
N VAL A 251 -17.27 -14.45 8.75
CA VAL A 251 -17.38 -13.84 10.08
C VAL A 251 -17.41 -12.34 9.86
N ILE A 252 -18.61 -11.77 9.70
CA ILE A 252 -18.77 -10.32 9.60
C ILE A 252 -18.54 -9.73 11.00
N PRO A 253 -17.44 -9.00 11.25
CA PRO A 253 -17.28 -8.28 12.50
C PRO A 253 -18.25 -7.10 12.53
N GLU A 254 -18.72 -6.71 13.70
CA GLU A 254 -19.34 -5.40 13.86
C GLU A 254 -18.32 -4.33 13.46
N GLY A 255 -18.72 -3.50 12.48
CA GLY A 255 -17.82 -2.58 11.77
C GLY A 255 -17.07 -1.66 12.73
N SER A 256 -15.76 -1.55 12.53
CA SER A 256 -14.96 -0.53 13.19
C SER A 256 -14.05 0.15 12.17
N GLU A 257 -13.98 1.48 12.20
CA GLU A 257 -13.02 2.30 11.42
C GLU A 257 -11.56 2.06 11.82
N LEU A 258 -11.28 0.96 12.53
CA LEU A 258 -10.02 0.62 13.16
C LEU A 258 -8.88 0.54 12.14
N PHE A 259 -9.13 0.06 10.92
CA PHE A 259 -8.10 0.01 9.87
C PHE A 259 -7.62 1.40 9.46
N LEU A 260 -8.53 2.29 9.04
CA LEU A 260 -8.20 3.64 8.59
C LEU A 260 -7.60 4.46 9.74
N ASN A 261 -8.17 4.35 10.94
CA ASN A 261 -7.65 5.01 12.13
C ASN A 261 -6.24 4.53 12.47
N ARG A 262 -5.97 3.22 12.40
CA ARG A 262 -4.62 2.66 12.62
C ARG A 262 -3.62 3.15 11.59
N LEU A 263 -3.98 3.15 10.31
CA LEU A 263 -3.08 3.59 9.24
C LEU A 263 -2.72 5.07 9.41
N ASN A 264 -3.71 5.94 9.62
CA ASN A 264 -3.50 7.35 9.88
C ASN A 264 -2.64 7.58 11.12
N HIS A 265 -2.91 6.82 12.19
CA HIS A 265 -2.14 6.91 13.42
C HIS A 265 -0.67 6.51 13.21
N PHE A 266 -0.41 5.44 12.44
CA PHE A 266 0.95 5.02 12.16
C PHE A 266 1.71 6.02 11.29
N SER A 267 1.11 6.50 10.21
CA SER A 267 1.72 7.50 9.33
C SER A 267 2.13 8.75 10.11
N ASN A 268 1.24 9.27 10.95
CA ASN A 268 1.45 10.54 11.63
C ASN A 268 2.29 10.43 12.92
N LYS A 269 2.23 9.29 13.63
CA LYS A 269 2.78 9.19 15.00
C LYS A 269 3.87 8.14 15.18
N ILE A 270 4.06 7.23 14.24
CA ILE A 270 4.99 6.10 14.39
C ILE A 270 6.07 6.10 13.30
N PHE A 271 5.67 6.26 12.03
CA PHE A 271 6.59 6.19 10.90
C PHE A 271 7.70 7.26 10.98
N GLY A 272 8.95 6.84 10.80
CA GLY A 272 10.12 7.73 10.78
C GLY A 272 10.49 8.37 12.12
N LYS A 273 9.82 8.02 13.23
CA LYS A 273 10.05 8.62 14.55
C LYS A 273 10.86 7.70 15.46
N ASN A 274 11.80 8.28 16.22
CA ASN A 274 12.47 7.60 17.32
C ASN A 274 11.53 7.60 18.53
N LEU A 275 10.89 6.48 18.82
CA LEU A 275 9.95 6.34 19.93
C LEU A 275 10.68 5.91 21.20
N GLU A 276 10.54 6.68 22.28
CA GLU A 276 10.93 6.24 23.62
C GLU A 276 9.86 5.33 24.22
N GLU A 277 10.20 4.56 25.26
CA GLU A 277 9.27 3.65 25.94
C GLU A 277 7.97 4.35 26.41
N LYS A 278 8.09 5.60 26.87
CA LYS A 278 6.94 6.45 27.26
C LYS A 278 6.03 6.77 26.07
N ASP A 279 6.60 7.00 24.88
CA ASP A 279 5.85 7.27 23.66
C ASP A 279 5.13 6.02 23.19
N VAL A 280 5.81 4.86 23.24
CA VAL A 280 5.19 3.58 22.90
C VAL A 280 4.02 3.26 23.83
N ASN A 281 4.17 3.43 25.14
CA ASN A 281 3.09 3.19 26.10
C ASN A 281 1.89 4.13 25.86
N ARG A 282 2.14 5.40 25.54
CA ARG A 282 1.07 6.34 25.15
C ARG A 282 0.36 5.88 23.87
N LEU A 283 1.11 5.55 22.82
CA LEU A 283 0.56 5.11 21.53
C LEU A 283 -0.22 3.80 21.65
N ARG A 284 0.24 2.88 22.49
CA ARG A 284 -0.45 1.62 22.79
C ARG A 284 -1.81 1.87 23.44
N LYS A 285 -1.86 2.79 24.41
CA LYS A 285 -3.10 3.22 25.06
C LYS A 285 -4.05 3.93 24.09
N GLU A 286 -3.54 4.84 23.26
CA GLU A 286 -4.35 5.55 22.24
C GLU A 286 -4.97 4.59 21.20
N LEU A 287 -4.31 3.46 20.92
CA LEU A 287 -4.79 2.44 19.99
C LEU A 287 -5.54 1.28 20.68
N GLY A 288 -5.80 1.39 21.98
CA GLY A 288 -6.55 0.40 22.77
C GLY A 288 -5.88 -0.97 22.89
N PHE A 289 -4.54 -1.05 22.80
CA PHE A 289 -3.83 -2.33 22.92
C PHE A 289 -3.85 -2.93 24.32
N ASP A 290 -4.08 -2.10 25.34
CA ASP A 290 -4.01 -2.48 26.76
C ASP A 290 -5.40 -2.61 27.43
N ASP A 291 -6.49 -2.46 26.66
CA ASP A 291 -7.85 -2.59 27.16
C ASP A 291 -8.42 -3.99 26.85
N ASP A 292 -8.68 -4.79 27.88
CA ASP A 292 -9.33 -6.12 27.79
C ASP A 292 -10.76 -6.09 27.21
N LYS A 293 -11.30 -4.89 26.91
CA LYS A 293 -12.67 -4.63 26.48
C LYS A 293 -12.85 -4.08 25.06
N TYR A 294 -11.80 -4.04 24.23
CA TYR A 294 -11.92 -3.54 22.84
C TYR A 294 -12.54 -4.54 21.85
N LEU A 295 -13.64 -5.19 22.27
CA LEU A 295 -14.52 -6.00 21.41
C LEU A 295 -16.01 -5.61 21.52
N LEU A 296 -16.36 -4.54 22.24
CA LEU A 296 -17.75 -4.15 22.34
C LEU A 296 -17.89 -2.64 22.56
N HIS A 297 -18.78 -2.04 21.76
CA HIS A 297 -19.31 -0.67 21.86
C HIS A 297 -18.57 0.45 21.11
N LEU A 298 -18.95 0.65 19.85
CA LEU A 298 -19.37 1.98 19.38
C LEU A 298 -20.60 1.80 18.47
N ALA A 299 -21.72 2.39 18.88
CA ALA A 299 -22.95 2.41 18.10
C ALA A 299 -22.72 3.13 16.76
N VAL A 300 -23.15 2.48 15.68
CA VAL A 300 -22.99 2.94 14.30
C VAL A 300 -24.13 3.89 13.95
N PRO A 301 -23.88 5.16 13.56
CA PRO A 301 -24.80 5.84 12.66
C PRO A 301 -24.64 5.18 11.29
N THR A 302 -25.73 4.66 10.72
CA THR A 302 -25.79 4.19 9.34
C THR A 302 -25.33 5.30 8.40
N TYR A 303 -24.10 5.21 7.89
CA TYR A 303 -23.59 6.17 6.93
C TYR A 303 -23.71 5.62 5.50
N THR A 304 -24.50 6.31 4.70
CA THR A 304 -24.54 6.24 3.24
C THR A 304 -23.18 6.65 2.68
N ARG A 305 -22.55 5.75 1.92
CA ARG A 305 -21.26 5.96 1.25
C ARG A 305 -21.23 7.28 0.46
N SER A 306 -20.28 8.13 0.82
CA SER A 306 -19.65 9.17 -0.01
C SER A 306 -18.80 10.04 0.92
N LYS A 307 -17.47 9.84 0.95
CA LYS A 307 -16.52 10.85 1.45
C LYS A 307 -15.23 10.75 0.63
N THR A 308 -15.03 11.74 -0.23
CA THR A 308 -13.81 11.97 -1.01
C THR A 308 -12.60 12.14 -0.08
N ILE A 309 -11.39 11.81 -0.54
CA ILE A 309 -10.12 12.01 0.21
C ILE A 309 -9.95 13.43 0.77
N VAL A 310 -10.50 14.41 0.06
CA VAL A 310 -10.63 15.82 0.45
C VAL A 310 -11.36 15.99 1.79
N GLU A 311 -12.42 15.23 2.08
CA GLU A 311 -13.15 15.30 3.35
C GLU A 311 -12.34 14.69 4.50
N LEU A 312 -11.54 13.65 4.25
CA LEU A 312 -10.65 13.09 5.25
C LEU A 312 -9.54 14.09 5.62
N VAL A 313 -8.89 14.70 4.63
CA VAL A 313 -7.88 15.74 4.86
C VAL A 313 -8.48 16.92 5.61
N ARG A 314 -9.69 17.37 5.23
CA ARG A 314 -10.39 18.46 5.90
C ARG A 314 -10.59 18.22 7.39
N ILE A 315 -11.01 17.01 7.76
CA ILE A 315 -11.35 16.65 9.15
C ILE A 315 -10.09 16.39 9.98
N TYR A 316 -9.14 15.62 9.45
CA TYR A 316 -8.07 14.98 10.22
C TYR A 316 -6.70 15.68 10.19
N THR A 317 -6.55 16.77 9.43
CA THR A 317 -5.34 17.61 9.46
C THR A 317 -5.57 18.90 10.24
N ASP A 318 -4.50 19.51 10.73
CA ASP A 318 -4.54 20.76 11.47
C ASP A 318 -5.10 21.91 10.61
N ASP A 319 -5.70 22.92 11.24
CA ASP A 319 -6.29 24.08 10.57
C ASP A 319 -5.23 25.16 10.29
N GLU A 320 -4.30 24.83 9.40
CA GLU A 320 -3.19 25.69 9.00
C GLU A 320 -3.12 25.90 7.49
N CYS A 321 -2.59 27.05 7.06
CA CYS A 321 -2.29 27.29 5.64
C CYS A 321 -0.92 26.72 5.28
N GLY A 322 -0.86 25.79 4.33
CA GLY A 322 0.39 25.21 3.83
C GLY A 322 1.36 26.23 3.24
N ALA A 323 0.88 27.37 2.73
CA ALA A 323 1.73 28.39 2.11
C ALA A 323 2.17 29.50 3.08
N CYS A 324 1.24 30.08 3.85
CA CYS A 324 1.50 31.33 4.59
C CYS A 324 1.47 31.21 6.11
N LYS A 325 1.52 29.99 6.66
CA LYS A 325 1.37 29.76 8.12
C LYS A 325 2.31 30.59 9.01
N PHE A 326 3.51 30.86 8.53
CA PHE A 326 4.56 31.59 9.26
C PHE A 326 4.65 33.09 8.90
N ILE A 327 3.73 33.62 8.08
CA ILE A 327 3.78 35.00 7.58
C ILE A 327 2.64 35.84 8.16
N TYR A 328 1.44 35.28 8.21
CA TYR A 328 0.24 35.96 8.71
C TYR A 328 -0.35 35.16 9.88
N ASN A 329 -1.04 35.82 10.82
CA ASN A 329 -1.78 35.09 11.85
C ASN A 329 -2.98 34.37 11.23
N LEU A 330 -3.51 33.37 11.94
CA LEU A 330 -4.63 32.56 11.48
C LEU A 330 -5.90 33.41 11.25
N ASP A 331 -6.21 34.30 12.19
CA ASP A 331 -7.42 35.12 12.15
C ASP A 331 -7.37 36.21 11.06
N ASP A 332 -6.17 36.59 10.61
CA ASP A 332 -5.96 37.60 9.58
C ASP A 332 -6.15 37.06 8.15
N ARG A 333 -6.19 35.73 8.00
CA ARG A 333 -6.18 35.05 6.68
C ARG A 333 -7.40 34.19 6.40
N THR A 334 -8.25 33.97 7.38
CA THR A 334 -9.47 33.18 7.20
C THR A 334 -10.58 33.60 8.18
N PHE A 335 -11.75 33.01 8.04
CA PHE A 335 -12.92 33.23 8.89
C PHE A 335 -13.39 31.91 9.50
N ILE A 336 -14.19 31.98 10.57
CA ILE A 336 -14.80 30.79 11.18
C ILE A 336 -15.99 30.34 10.34
N HIS A 337 -15.94 29.09 9.88
CA HIS A 337 -17.00 28.52 9.06
C HIS A 337 -18.24 28.19 9.91
N ARG A 338 -19.38 28.80 9.59
CA ARG A 338 -20.62 28.76 10.38
C ARG A 338 -21.11 27.35 10.75
N ARG A 339 -20.89 26.34 9.90
CA ARG A 339 -21.40 24.97 10.12
C ARG A 339 -20.45 24.11 10.97
N THR A 340 -19.15 24.38 10.90
CA THR A 340 -18.12 23.53 11.51
C THR A 340 -17.47 24.20 12.71
N GLU A 341 -17.72 25.50 12.93
CA GLU A 341 -17.11 26.33 13.97
C GLU A 341 -15.58 26.30 13.97
N ARG A 342 -14.99 25.93 12.82
CA ARG A 342 -13.55 25.84 12.57
C ARG A 342 -13.09 26.92 11.59
N PRO A 343 -11.82 27.35 11.65
CA PRO A 343 -11.23 28.19 10.61
C PRO A 343 -11.42 27.61 9.20
N TYR A 344 -11.83 28.44 8.25
CA TYR A 344 -12.14 27.99 6.89
C TYR A 344 -10.87 27.77 6.06
N PHE A 345 -10.75 26.60 5.44
CA PHE A 345 -9.64 26.28 4.54
C PHE A 345 -10.16 25.58 3.29
N GLU A 346 -9.50 25.86 2.18
CA GLU A 346 -9.72 25.22 0.88
C GLU A 346 -8.67 24.12 0.72
N ILE A 347 -9.10 22.94 0.27
CA ILE A 347 -8.21 21.82 0.01
C ILE A 347 -7.72 21.95 -1.42
N HIS A 348 -6.40 21.94 -1.59
CA HIS A 348 -5.73 22.17 -2.86
C HIS A 348 -4.83 20.98 -3.21
N HIS A 349 -4.93 20.50 -4.44
CA HIS A 349 -3.96 19.60 -5.03
C HIS A 349 -2.73 20.40 -5.45
N ASN A 350 -1.59 20.14 -4.82
CA ASN A 350 -0.36 20.89 -5.09
C ASN A 350 0.11 20.67 -6.54
N ILE A 351 -0.07 19.47 -7.08
CA ILE A 351 0.01 19.18 -8.52
C ILE A 351 -1.42 19.02 -9.04
N SER A 352 -1.87 19.92 -9.93
CA SER A 352 -3.25 19.99 -10.40
C SER A 352 -3.75 18.73 -11.12
N LEU A 353 -5.02 18.39 -10.88
CA LEU A 353 -5.73 17.31 -11.56
C LEU A 353 -5.98 17.63 -13.05
N ASN A 354 -5.12 17.17 -13.95
CA ASN A 354 -5.41 17.14 -15.39
C ASN A 354 -6.19 15.86 -15.79
N ASN A 355 -7.17 15.45 -14.98
CA ASN A 355 -7.93 14.19 -15.08
C ASN A 355 -7.14 12.88 -14.82
N THR A 356 -6.04 12.94 -14.06
CA THR A 356 -5.29 11.74 -13.63
C THR A 356 -5.61 11.39 -12.16
N ALA A 357 -6.13 10.19 -11.92
CA ALA A 357 -6.59 9.75 -10.59
C ALA A 357 -5.48 9.64 -9.53
N GLU A 358 -4.21 9.55 -9.94
CA GLU A 358 -3.03 9.51 -9.07
C GLU A 358 -2.78 10.81 -8.31
N LEU A 359 -3.16 11.94 -8.91
CA LEU A 359 -2.98 13.23 -8.27
C LEU A 359 -4.02 13.45 -7.16
N ASP A 360 -5.08 12.62 -7.07
CA ASP A 360 -6.06 12.65 -5.97
C ASP A 360 -5.58 11.83 -4.76
N HIS A 361 -4.41 12.19 -4.22
CA HIS A 361 -3.71 11.54 -3.11
C HIS A 361 -3.52 12.50 -1.92
N GLU A 362 -3.56 12.04 -0.67
CA GLU A 362 -3.48 12.90 0.51
C GLU A 362 -2.15 13.65 0.60
N ASP A 363 -1.07 13.01 0.17
CA ASP A 363 0.26 13.63 0.13
C ASP A 363 0.40 14.65 -1.01
N ASN A 364 -0.57 14.74 -1.93
CA ASN A 364 -0.67 15.85 -2.88
C ASN A 364 -1.63 16.95 -2.39
N LEU A 365 -2.29 16.77 -1.25
CA LEU A 365 -3.30 17.68 -0.74
C LEU A 365 -2.77 18.59 0.37
N VAL A 366 -3.11 19.88 0.28
CA VAL A 366 -2.80 20.87 1.31
C VAL A 366 -3.99 21.75 1.63
N LYS A 367 -4.10 22.19 2.88
CA LYS A 367 -5.03 23.25 3.29
C LYS A 367 -4.43 24.60 2.93
N LEU A 368 -5.17 25.43 2.20
CA LEU A 368 -4.81 26.80 1.88
C LEU A 368 -5.90 27.76 2.35
N CYS A 369 -5.49 28.92 2.86
CA CYS A 369 -6.44 29.99 3.10
C CYS A 369 -6.99 30.50 1.75
N PRO A 370 -8.19 31.13 1.73
CA PRO A 370 -8.82 31.57 0.49
C PRO A 370 -7.92 32.45 -0.39
N ALA A 371 -7.10 33.30 0.23
CA ALA A 371 -6.17 34.17 -0.47
C ALA A 371 -5.05 33.39 -1.18
N CYS A 372 -4.39 32.46 -0.48
CA CYS A 372 -3.33 31.63 -1.07
C CYS A 372 -3.88 30.68 -2.14
N HIS A 373 -5.05 30.07 -1.90
CA HIS A 373 -5.67 29.19 -2.88
C HIS A 373 -6.05 29.94 -4.16
N THR A 374 -6.61 31.16 -4.02
CA THR A 374 -6.97 32.00 -5.16
C THR A 374 -5.74 32.42 -5.96
N ALA A 375 -4.65 32.80 -5.28
CA ALA A 375 -3.41 33.20 -5.95
C ALA A 375 -2.81 32.07 -6.80
N LEU A 376 -2.99 30.80 -6.41
CA LEU A 376 -2.50 29.63 -7.15
C LEU A 376 -3.36 29.22 -8.35
N LYS A 377 -4.52 29.85 -8.59
CA LYS A 377 -5.36 29.53 -9.75
C LYS A 377 -4.69 29.96 -11.06
N ALA A 378 -4.92 29.17 -12.11
CA ALA A 378 -4.49 29.45 -13.47
C ALA A 378 -4.84 30.88 -13.89
N GLY A 379 -3.83 31.66 -14.31
CA GLY A 379 -4.02 33.02 -14.81
C GLY A 379 -4.45 34.07 -13.77
N VAL A 380 -4.36 33.78 -12.46
CA VAL A 380 -4.73 34.72 -11.40
C VAL A 380 -3.51 35.38 -10.75
N GLY A 381 -2.62 34.60 -10.13
CA GLY A 381 -1.40 35.13 -9.51
C GLY A 381 -0.32 35.45 -10.55
N CYS A 382 0.58 36.39 -10.24
CA CYS A 382 1.79 36.54 -11.05
C CYS A 382 2.70 35.31 -10.87
N GLU A 383 3.42 34.95 -11.93
CA GLU A 383 4.24 33.73 -11.99
C GLU A 383 5.22 33.62 -10.81
N ASP A 384 5.97 34.70 -10.53
CA ASP A 384 6.95 34.72 -9.43
C ASP A 384 6.29 34.46 -8.08
N TYR A 385 5.11 35.04 -7.83
CA TYR A 385 4.38 34.85 -6.58
C TYR A 385 3.77 33.45 -6.48
N GLN A 386 3.29 32.88 -7.60
CA GLN A 386 2.81 31.50 -7.62
C GLN A 386 3.94 30.51 -7.32
N LYS A 387 5.11 30.70 -7.93
CA LYS A 387 6.33 29.91 -7.66
C LYS A 387 6.79 30.06 -6.21
N GLU A 388 6.73 31.26 -5.65
CA GLU A 388 7.01 31.52 -4.22
C GLU A 388 6.02 30.79 -3.30
N LEU A 389 4.73 30.78 -3.62
CA LEU A 389 3.72 30.04 -2.85
C LEU A 389 3.95 28.52 -2.92
N ILE A 390 4.25 27.98 -4.11
CA ILE A 390 4.60 26.56 -4.29
C ILE A 390 5.82 26.21 -3.44
N ASP A 391 6.90 27.01 -3.52
CA ASP A 391 8.11 26.79 -2.73
C ASP A 391 7.82 26.74 -1.23
N ARG A 392 6.96 27.64 -0.74
CA ARG A 392 6.52 27.63 0.67
C ARG A 392 5.71 26.40 1.02
N ILE A 393 4.79 25.96 0.16
CA ILE A 393 4.01 24.73 0.37
C ILE A 393 4.97 23.55 0.54
N LEU A 394 5.95 23.40 -0.36
CA LEU A 394 6.94 22.33 -0.31
C LEU A 394 7.81 22.40 0.95
N SER A 395 8.18 23.60 1.40
CA SER A 395 8.96 23.79 2.64
C SER A 395 8.17 23.42 3.90
N ASN A 396 6.89 23.75 3.92
CA ASN A 396 6.03 23.64 5.09
C ASN A 396 5.39 22.25 5.25
N ASN A 397 5.36 21.46 4.17
CA ASN A 397 4.68 20.17 4.09
C ASN A 397 5.65 19.12 3.49
N PRO A 398 6.50 18.48 4.32
CA PRO A 398 7.49 17.52 3.84
C PRO A 398 6.91 16.35 3.04
N ASN A 399 5.70 15.89 3.38
CA ASN A 399 5.02 14.83 2.64
C ASN A 399 4.70 15.25 1.19
N VAL A 400 4.33 16.52 0.99
CA VAL A 400 4.00 17.09 -0.33
C VAL A 400 5.25 17.28 -1.17
N LEU A 401 6.36 17.69 -0.54
CA LEU A 401 7.67 17.69 -1.19
C LEU A 401 8.08 16.28 -1.61
N SER A 402 7.99 15.31 -0.71
CA SER A 402 8.33 13.92 -1.01
C SER A 402 7.47 13.38 -2.15
N PHE A 403 6.16 13.66 -2.14
CA PHE A 403 5.25 13.30 -3.23
C PHE A 403 5.67 13.93 -4.56
N ALA A 404 5.98 15.23 -4.58
CA ALA A 404 6.40 15.94 -5.80
C ALA A 404 7.76 15.47 -6.32
N GLU A 405 8.75 15.24 -5.44
CA GLU A 405 10.05 14.66 -5.79
C GLU A 405 9.88 13.28 -6.44
N HIS A 406 8.96 12.49 -5.89
CA HIS A 406 8.62 11.17 -6.37
C HIS A 406 7.87 11.18 -7.70
N TYR A 407 6.91 12.10 -7.86
CA TYR A 407 6.11 12.25 -9.08
C TYR A 407 6.94 12.75 -10.26
N PHE A 408 7.80 13.76 -10.05
CA PHE A 408 8.64 14.32 -11.11
C PHE A 408 9.97 13.61 -11.32
N ASP A 409 10.27 12.59 -10.50
CA ASP A 409 11.56 11.87 -10.51
C ASP A 409 12.76 12.84 -10.45
N SER A 410 12.66 13.85 -9.59
CA SER A 410 13.67 14.90 -9.45
C SER A 410 13.75 15.36 -8.00
N THR A 411 14.98 15.54 -7.50
CA THR A 411 15.25 16.20 -6.21
C THR A 411 15.69 17.66 -6.40
N ASN A 412 15.74 18.14 -7.65
CA ASN A 412 16.07 19.53 -7.93
C ASN A 412 14.86 20.41 -7.62
N ARG A 413 14.95 21.14 -6.50
CA ARG A 413 13.88 22.00 -6.01
C ARG A 413 13.36 23.01 -7.03
N GLY A 414 14.25 23.66 -7.79
CA GLY A 414 13.85 24.62 -8.82
C GLY A 414 13.06 23.96 -9.95
N GLN A 415 13.47 22.76 -10.37
CA GLN A 415 12.77 21.98 -11.38
C GLN A 415 11.39 21.51 -10.89
N ILE A 416 11.29 21.08 -9.63
CA ILE A 416 10.01 20.68 -9.03
C ILE A 416 9.03 21.86 -9.00
N ILE A 417 9.48 23.04 -8.57
CA ILE A 417 8.65 24.25 -8.55
C ILE A 417 8.17 24.60 -9.96
N GLU A 418 9.06 24.56 -10.95
CA GLU A 418 8.71 24.83 -12.34
C GLU A 418 7.67 23.83 -12.85
N ASN A 419 7.88 22.54 -12.59
CA ASN A 419 6.98 21.49 -13.02
C ASN A 419 5.60 21.64 -12.37
N ILE A 420 5.52 21.93 -11.07
CA ILE A 420 4.25 22.19 -10.38
C ILE A 420 3.55 23.42 -10.99
N TYR A 421 4.29 24.51 -11.20
CA TYR A 421 3.75 25.72 -11.82
C TYR A 421 3.17 25.46 -13.21
N LEU A 422 3.86 24.64 -14.03
CA LEU A 422 3.36 24.23 -15.34
C LEU A 422 2.07 23.41 -15.27
N HIS A 423 1.80 22.71 -14.16
CA HIS A 423 0.52 22.03 -13.93
C HIS A 423 -0.58 22.99 -13.44
N LEU A 424 -0.27 24.23 -13.06
CA LEU A 424 -1.29 25.25 -12.81
C LEU A 424 -1.85 25.86 -14.10
N LYS A 425 -1.16 25.68 -15.24
CA LYS A 425 -1.59 26.13 -16.58
C LYS A 425 -2.44 25.08 -17.26
#